data_AF-A0A2N5MHL4-F1
#
_entry.id   AF-A0A2N5MHL4-F1
#
_cell.length_a   1.000
_cell.length_b   1.000
_cell.length_c   1.000
_cell.angle_alpha   90.00
_cell.angle_beta   90.00
_cell.angle_gamma   90.00
#
_symmetry.space_group_name_H-M   'P 1'
#
loop_
_entity.id
_entity.type
_entity.pdbx_description
1 polymer ?
#
loop_
_entity_poly.entity_id
_entity_poly.type
_entity_poly.pdbx_seq_one_letter_code
_entity_poly.pdbx_strand_id
1 'polypeptide(L)'
;MVVKTMDVHRIILLVYPYIAIAAVGMGLIWHYDEGKTDQIDSRGKKEKTIEKVVVKVLLFLCMATGLLIIVDYDLVYQPKQLFLWVTSLIKLQPDMDIVQHLSILSRVHLILLFTFLLALSFTRYLIYIARPYKFFKEGISRIRKNIHNR
;
A
#
# COMPACT_ATOMS: atom_id res chain seq x y z
N MET A 1 33.18 -18.57 11.02
CA MET A 1 33.53 -17.14 10.80
C MET A 1 33.13 -16.83 9.37
N VAL A 2 32.20 -15.96 8.99
CA VAL A 2 31.58 -14.78 9.60
C VAL A 2 30.12 -14.81 9.14
N VAL A 3 29.24 -15.51 9.86
CA VAL A 3 27.81 -15.14 9.84
C VAL A 3 27.76 -13.90 10.73
N LYS A 4 28.21 -12.78 10.15
CA LYS A 4 27.95 -11.44 10.67
C LYS A 4 26.47 -11.46 10.98
N THR A 5 26.09 -11.05 12.17
CA THR A 5 24.71 -10.71 12.50
C THR A 5 24.20 -9.78 11.40
N MET A 6 23.63 -10.34 10.34
CA MET A 6 22.95 -9.61 9.29
C MET A 6 21.67 -9.17 9.95
N ASP A 7 21.79 -8.10 10.75
CA ASP A 7 20.80 -7.07 10.97
C ASP A 7 19.45 -7.47 10.38
N VAL A 8 18.64 -8.20 11.15
CA VAL A 8 17.37 -8.81 10.69
C VAL A 8 16.49 -7.78 9.98
N HIS A 9 16.57 -6.52 10.39
CA HIS A 9 15.94 -5.38 9.77
C HIS A 9 16.31 -5.17 8.28
N ARG A 10 17.55 -5.45 7.87
CA ARG A 10 18.00 -5.37 6.47
C ARG A 10 17.35 -6.46 5.62
N ILE A 11 17.30 -7.68 6.13
CA ILE A 11 16.66 -8.81 5.44
C ILE A 11 15.17 -8.53 5.27
N ILE A 12 14.52 -8.01 6.31
CA ILE A 12 13.12 -7.60 6.23
C ILE A 12 12.93 -6.51 5.16
N LEU A 13 13.72 -5.43 5.20
CA LEU A 13 13.59 -4.34 4.21
C LEU A 13 13.92 -4.76 2.78
N LEU A 14 14.71 -5.82 2.60
CA LEU A 14 15.01 -6.38 1.29
C LEU A 14 13.89 -7.30 0.79
N VAL A 15 13.40 -8.23 1.61
CA VAL A 15 12.46 -9.28 1.19
C VAL A 15 11.00 -8.81 1.24
N TYR A 16 10.64 -8.04 2.27
CA TYR A 16 9.25 -7.66 2.54
C TYR A 16 8.57 -6.86 1.41
N PRO A 17 9.23 -5.89 0.75
CA PRO A 17 8.67 -5.19 -0.40
C PRO A 17 8.22 -6.14 -1.52
N TYR A 18 9.03 -7.17 -1.82
CA TYR A 18 8.71 -8.14 -2.87
C TYR A 18 7.50 -9.00 -2.51
N ILE A 19 7.40 -9.42 -1.25
CA ILE A 19 6.22 -10.17 -0.75
C ILE A 19 4.96 -9.31 -0.89
N ALA A 20 5.02 -8.04 -0.46
CA ALA A 20 3.88 -7.14 -0.55
C ALA A 20 3.44 -6.90 -2.00
N ILE A 21 4.38 -6.68 -2.92
CA ILE A 21 4.09 -6.51 -4.35
C ILE A 21 3.49 -7.78 -4.95
N ALA A 22 4.04 -8.96 -4.63
CA ALA A 22 3.50 -10.23 -5.11
C ALA A 22 2.07 -10.47 -4.60
N ALA A 23 1.80 -10.16 -3.32
CA ALA A 23 0.47 -10.26 -2.74
C ALA A 23 -0.52 -9.28 -3.40
N VAL A 24 -0.10 -8.05 -3.69
CA VAL A 24 -0.89 -7.08 -4.46
C VAL A 24 -1.20 -7.61 -5.87
N GLY A 25 -0.21 -8.15 -6.58
CA GLY A 25 -0.40 -8.75 -7.90
C GLY A 25 -1.42 -9.89 -7.88
N MET A 26 -1.28 -10.83 -6.93
CA MET A 26 -2.23 -11.92 -6.75
C MET A 26 -3.62 -11.43 -6.34
N GLY A 27 -3.70 -10.46 -5.42
CA GLY A 27 -4.96 -9.84 -5.01
C GLY A 27 -5.70 -9.20 -6.18
N LEU A 28 -4.98 -8.57 -7.11
CA LEU A 28 -5.56 -7.99 -8.32
C LEU A 28 -6.11 -9.06 -9.26
N ILE A 29 -5.40 -10.18 -9.43
CA ILE A 29 -5.84 -11.31 -10.26
C ILE A 29 -7.11 -11.94 -9.68
N TRP A 30 -7.12 -12.23 -8.37
CA TRP A 30 -8.28 -12.83 -7.71
C TRP A 30 -9.54 -11.96 -7.81
N HIS A 31 -9.41 -10.66 -7.54
CA HIS A 31 -10.54 -9.75 -7.64
C HIS A 31 -11.00 -9.48 -9.08
N TYR A 32 -10.15 -9.73 -10.08
CA TYR A 32 -10.54 -9.60 -11.49
C TYR A 32 -11.56 -10.66 -11.89
N ASP A 33 -11.42 -11.88 -11.38
CA ASP A 33 -12.29 -13.01 -11.69
C ASP A 33 -13.63 -12.94 -10.92
N GLU A 34 -13.60 -12.47 -9.66
CA GLU A 34 -14.81 -12.27 -8.85
C GLU A 34 -15.76 -11.18 -9.40
N GLY A 35 -15.28 -10.29 -10.27
CA GLY A 35 -16.08 -9.21 -10.86
C GLY A 35 -17.22 -9.64 -11.80
N LYS A 36 -17.44 -10.95 -11.99
CA LYS A 36 -18.60 -11.51 -12.71
C LYS A 36 -19.66 -12.13 -11.79
N THR A 37 -19.39 -12.25 -10.49
CA THR A 37 -20.31 -12.87 -9.52
C THR A 37 -20.77 -11.81 -8.52
N ASP A 38 -21.32 -10.72 -9.04
CA ASP A 38 -22.13 -9.81 -8.23
C ASP A 38 -23.36 -10.60 -7.76
N GLN A 39 -23.43 -10.84 -6.46
CA GLN A 39 -24.44 -11.64 -5.72
C GLN A 39 -23.94 -13.04 -5.39
N ILE A 40 -23.21 -13.15 -4.29
CA ILE A 40 -23.51 -14.00 -3.13
C ILE A 40 -22.24 -13.88 -2.30
N ASP A 41 -22.19 -12.93 -1.37
CA ASP A 41 -21.16 -13.03 -0.36
C ASP A 41 -21.66 -12.54 0.99
N SER A 42 -22.33 -13.50 1.62
CA SER A 42 -22.68 -13.60 3.02
C SER A 42 -21.44 -13.71 3.94
N ARG A 43 -20.21 -13.42 3.47
CA ARG A 43 -19.09 -13.10 4.39
C ARG A 43 -19.55 -12.02 5.37
N GLY A 44 -19.53 -12.38 6.64
CA GLY A 44 -20.30 -11.73 7.70
C GLY A 44 -20.02 -10.23 7.79
N LYS A 45 -21.06 -9.42 8.02
CA LYS A 45 -20.97 -7.96 8.22
C LYS A 45 -19.83 -7.53 9.17
N LYS A 46 -19.45 -8.40 10.12
CA LYS A 46 -18.37 -8.18 11.08
C LYS A 46 -16.98 -8.19 10.42
N GLU A 47 -16.66 -9.15 9.55
CA GLU A 47 -15.35 -9.22 8.86
C GLU A 47 -15.12 -7.98 7.99
N LYS A 48 -16.14 -7.57 7.23
CA LYS A 48 -16.12 -6.35 6.41
C LYS A 48 -15.88 -5.07 7.22
N THR A 49 -16.25 -5.06 8.50
CA THR A 49 -16.04 -3.92 9.40
C THR A 49 -14.60 -3.88 9.90
N ILE A 50 -14.05 -5.04 10.27
CA ILE A 50 -12.66 -5.14 10.76
C ILE A 50 -11.68 -4.76 9.65
N GLU A 51 -11.83 -5.31 8.45
CA GLU A 51 -10.99 -4.96 7.29
C GLU A 51 -10.98 -3.45 7.04
N LYS A 52 -12.16 -2.82 7.08
CA LYS A 52 -12.31 -1.38 6.88
C LYS A 52 -11.61 -0.57 7.98
N VAL A 53 -11.71 -0.99 9.24
CA VAL A 53 -11.04 -0.31 10.36
C VAL A 53 -9.53 -0.45 10.22
N VAL A 54 -9.03 -1.65 9.94
CA VAL A 54 -7.60 -1.93 9.78
C VAL A 54 -7.02 -1.08 8.65
N VAL A 55 -7.62 -1.11 7.45
CA VAL A 55 -7.15 -0.30 6.31
C VAL A 55 -7.18 1.20 6.63
N LYS A 56 -8.23 1.68 7.31
CA LYS A 56 -8.34 3.10 7.67
C LYS A 56 -7.27 3.53 8.69
N VAL A 57 -7.01 2.68 9.69
CA VAL A 57 -5.98 2.94 10.71
C VAL A 57 -4.59 2.92 10.09
N LEU A 58 -4.28 1.92 9.26
CA LEU A 58 -3.00 1.85 8.56
C LEU A 58 -2.80 3.04 7.60
N LEU A 59 -3.84 3.43 6.87
CA LEU A 59 -3.79 4.61 6.00
C LEU A 59 -3.49 5.87 6.81
N PHE A 60 -4.16 6.05 7.95
CA PHE A 60 -3.94 7.18 8.84
C PHE A 60 -2.51 7.21 9.39
N LEU A 61 -2.00 6.07 9.87
CA LEU A 61 -0.61 5.92 10.33
C LEU A 61 0.40 6.22 9.20
N CYS A 62 0.13 5.74 7.99
CA CYS A 62 0.97 5.97 6.82
C CYS A 62 1.00 7.46 6.44
N MET A 63 -0.16 8.13 6.45
CA MET A 63 -0.23 9.58 6.23
C MET A 63 0.48 10.36 7.33
N ALA A 64 0.25 10.02 8.59
CA ALA A 64 0.86 10.70 9.73
C ALA A 64 2.40 10.57 9.69
N THR A 65 2.91 9.38 9.43
CA THR A 65 4.36 9.14 9.30
C THR A 65 4.96 9.82 8.07
N GLY A 66 4.28 9.80 6.92
CA GLY A 66 4.73 10.51 5.72
C GLY A 66 4.79 12.03 5.93
N LEU A 67 3.78 12.60 6.60
CA LEU A 67 3.72 14.02 6.91
C LEU A 67 4.78 14.40 7.95
N LEU A 68 5.03 13.52 8.94
CA LEU A 68 6.10 13.72 9.92
C LEU A 68 7.48 13.71 9.27
N ILE A 69 7.73 12.86 8.26
CA ILE A 69 8.98 12.86 7.50
C ILE A 69 9.19 14.20 6.78
N ILE A 70 8.12 14.75 6.21
CA ILE A 70 8.14 16.04 5.49
C ILE A 70 8.44 17.21 6.45
N VAL A 71 7.97 17.14 7.70
CA VAL A 71 8.13 18.20 8.70
C VAL A 71 9.48 18.11 9.41
N ASP A 72 9.90 16.90 9.78
CA ASP A 72 11.09 16.64 10.62
C ASP A 72 12.39 16.59 9.80
N TYR A 73 12.30 16.30 8.50
CA TYR A 73 13.47 16.15 7.64
C TYR A 73 13.42 17.07 6.42
N ASP A 74 14.61 17.37 5.90
CA ASP A 74 14.80 18.18 4.71
C ASP A 74 13.93 17.63 3.55
N LEU A 75 12.96 18.47 3.14
CA LEU A 75 11.94 18.24 2.12
C LEU A 75 12.50 17.68 0.81
N VAL A 76 13.76 17.95 0.51
CA VAL A 76 14.38 17.61 -0.77
C VAL A 76 15.24 16.34 -0.68
N TYR A 77 15.90 16.10 0.46
CA TYR A 77 16.94 15.09 0.55
C TYR A 77 16.39 13.69 0.82
N GLN A 78 15.59 13.50 1.88
CA GLN A 78 15.11 12.18 2.27
C GLN A 78 14.08 11.58 1.30
N PRO A 79 13.08 12.34 0.80
CA PRO A 79 12.13 11.80 -0.17
C PRO A 79 12.80 11.35 -1.47
N LYS A 80 13.84 12.07 -1.92
CA LYS A 80 14.64 11.72 -3.09
C LYS A 80 15.38 10.39 -2.88
N GLN A 81 16.01 10.21 -1.71
CA GLN A 81 16.70 8.96 -1.38
C GLN A 81 15.73 7.78 -1.30
N LEU A 82 14.57 7.96 -0.66
CA LEU A 82 13.50 6.97 -0.63
C LEU A 82 13.06 6.58 -2.03
N PHE A 83 12.84 7.56 -2.89
CA PHE A 83 12.46 7.31 -4.29
C PHE A 83 13.55 6.54 -5.05
N LEU A 84 14.81 6.94 -4.92
CA LEU A 84 15.94 6.23 -5.52
C LEU A 84 16.01 4.77 -5.05
N TRP A 85 15.81 4.52 -3.76
CA TRP A 85 15.76 3.17 -3.23
C TRP A 85 14.58 2.35 -3.78
N VAL A 86 13.39 2.94 -3.88
CA VAL A 86 12.25 2.25 -4.52
C VAL A 86 12.55 1.93 -5.99
N THR A 87 13.22 2.82 -6.72
CA THR A 87 13.61 2.52 -8.12
C THR A 87 14.65 1.40 -8.21
N SER A 88 15.56 1.29 -7.24
CA SER A 88 16.56 0.22 -7.20
C SER A 88 15.93 -1.13 -6.85
N LEU A 89 14.92 -1.14 -5.98
CA LEU A 89 14.07 -2.31 -5.72
C LEU A 89 13.39 -2.84 -6.99
N ILE A 90 12.80 -1.95 -7.80
CA ILE A 90 12.12 -2.31 -9.05
C ILE A 90 13.11 -2.92 -10.06
N LYS A 91 14.35 -2.45 -10.07
CA LYS A 91 15.44 -3.01 -10.88
C LYS A 91 16.00 -4.33 -10.33
N LEU A 92 15.43 -4.87 -9.26
CA LEU A 92 15.91 -6.07 -8.56
C LEU A 92 17.36 -5.94 -8.04
N GLN A 93 17.81 -4.71 -7.81
CA GLN A 93 19.13 -4.38 -7.28
C GLN A 93 18.97 -3.42 -6.10
N PRO A 94 18.43 -3.88 -4.96
CA PRO A 94 18.18 -3.03 -3.81
C PRO A 94 19.50 -2.46 -3.27
N ASP A 95 19.63 -1.15 -3.37
CA ASP A 95 20.78 -0.43 -2.81
C ASP A 95 20.58 -0.28 -1.29
N MET A 96 21.19 -1.19 -0.54
CA MET A 96 21.08 -1.21 0.92
C MET A 96 21.89 -0.09 1.59
N ASP A 97 22.79 0.58 0.87
CA ASP A 97 23.56 1.69 1.43
C ASP A 97 22.67 2.93 1.54
N ILE A 98 21.80 3.18 0.56
CA ILE A 98 20.80 4.26 0.64
C ILE A 98 19.94 4.11 1.90
N VAL A 99 19.42 2.91 2.17
CA VAL A 99 18.54 2.66 3.33
C VAL A 99 19.26 2.82 4.66
N GLN A 100 20.55 2.49 4.71
CA GLN A 100 21.36 2.62 5.92
C GLN A 100 21.57 4.08 6.34
N HIS A 101 21.47 5.02 5.40
CA HIS A 101 21.56 6.45 5.68
C HIS A 101 20.19 7.10 5.93
N LEU A 102 19.09 6.40 5.65
CA LEU A 102 17.75 6.90 5.98
C LEU A 102 17.52 6.92 7.49
N SER A 103 16.74 7.93 7.91
CA SER A 103 16.24 8.02 9.28
C SER A 103 15.43 6.79 9.67
N ILE A 104 15.42 6.47 10.97
CA ILE A 104 14.62 5.37 11.51
C ILE A 104 13.14 5.58 11.17
N LEU A 105 12.66 6.83 11.23
CA LEU A 105 11.28 7.18 10.86
C LEU A 105 10.96 6.80 9.41
N SER A 106 11.86 7.10 8.47
CA SER A 106 11.73 6.73 7.06
C SER A 106 11.70 5.21 6.85
N ARG A 107 12.53 4.45 7.58
CA ARG A 107 12.51 2.97 7.53
C ARG A 107 11.20 2.40 8.07
N VAL A 108 10.70 2.93 9.18
CA VAL A 108 9.40 2.55 9.75
C VAL A 108 8.27 2.87 8.78
N HIS A 109 8.29 4.05 8.16
CA HIS A 109 7.30 4.45 7.16
C HIS A 109 7.27 3.47 5.97
N LEU A 110 8.43 3.03 5.47
CA LEU A 110 8.49 2.02 4.40
C LEU A 110 7.85 0.70 4.81
N ILE A 111 8.16 0.18 6.00
CA ILE A 111 7.56 -1.06 6.50
C ILE A 111 6.03 -0.89 6.60
N LEU A 112 5.58 0.25 7.14
CA LEU A 112 4.17 0.57 7.32
C LEU A 112 3.45 0.70 5.98
N LEU A 113 4.08 1.33 4.99
CA LEU A 113 3.60 1.46 3.62
C LEU A 113 3.42 0.08 2.97
N PHE A 114 4.43 -0.80 3.02
CA PHE A 114 4.31 -2.15 2.46
C PHE A 114 3.30 -3.01 3.22
N THR A 115 3.16 -2.81 4.54
CA THR A 115 2.12 -3.47 5.34
C THR A 115 0.74 -2.99 4.92
N PHE A 116 0.58 -1.70 4.65
CA PHE A 116 -0.64 -1.12 4.12
C PHE A 116 -0.97 -1.69 2.75
N LEU A 117 -0.01 -1.78 1.82
CA LEU A 117 -0.21 -2.41 0.51
C LEU A 117 -0.62 -3.89 0.65
N LEU A 118 0.03 -4.63 1.56
CA LEU A 118 -0.28 -6.02 1.84
C LEU A 118 -1.68 -6.18 2.43
N ALA A 119 -2.07 -5.35 3.41
CA ALA A 119 -3.42 -5.37 3.96
C ALA A 119 -4.45 -5.04 2.88
N LEU A 120 -4.15 -4.04 2.05
CA LEU A 120 -4.99 -3.60 0.94
C LEU A 120 -5.23 -4.71 -0.08
N SER A 121 -4.24 -5.58 -0.36
CA SER A 121 -4.38 -6.68 -1.33
C SER A 121 -5.47 -7.68 -0.97
N PHE A 122 -5.78 -7.82 0.33
CA PHE A 122 -6.84 -8.69 0.83
C PHE A 122 -8.19 -7.98 0.96
N THR A 123 -8.31 -6.72 0.54
CA THR A 123 -9.56 -5.96 0.65
C THR A 123 -10.15 -5.63 -0.70
N ARG A 124 -11.48 -5.45 -0.71
CA ARG A 124 -12.24 -4.97 -1.87
C ARG A 124 -11.79 -3.57 -2.35
N TYR A 125 -11.03 -2.84 -1.54
CA TYR A 125 -10.50 -1.52 -1.88
C TYR A 125 -9.48 -1.57 -3.03
N LEU A 126 -8.82 -2.72 -3.21
CA LEU A 126 -7.82 -2.92 -4.26
C LEU A 126 -8.36 -2.66 -5.68
N ILE A 127 -9.61 -3.08 -5.95
CA ILE A 127 -10.26 -2.87 -7.26
C ILE A 127 -10.39 -1.39 -7.60
N TYR A 128 -10.69 -0.55 -6.61
CA TYR A 128 -10.86 0.89 -6.84
C TYR A 128 -9.55 1.57 -7.23
N ILE A 129 -8.41 1.08 -6.70
CA ILE A 129 -7.08 1.61 -7.04
C ILE A 129 -6.67 1.16 -8.44
N ALA A 130 -6.96 -0.08 -8.83
CA ALA A 130 -6.63 -0.60 -10.16
C ALA A 130 -7.50 -0.02 -11.27
N ARG A 131 -8.75 0.38 -10.97
CA ARG A 131 -9.72 0.88 -11.95
C ARG A 131 -10.37 2.17 -11.47
N PRO A 132 -9.63 3.29 -11.41
CA PRO A 132 -10.16 4.57 -10.93
C PRO A 132 -11.35 5.07 -11.79
N TYR A 133 -11.38 4.72 -13.08
CA TYR A 133 -12.44 5.12 -14.01
C TYR A 133 -13.84 4.60 -13.65
N LYS A 134 -13.96 3.44 -12.97
CA LYS A 134 -15.26 2.91 -12.53
C LYS A 134 -15.90 3.82 -11.48
N PHE A 135 -15.09 4.36 -10.56
CA PHE A 135 -15.55 5.27 -9.51
C PHE A 135 -16.17 6.55 -10.10
N PHE A 136 -15.48 7.17 -11.07
CA PHE A 136 -15.99 8.37 -11.73
C PHE A 136 -17.28 8.11 -12.52
N LYS A 137 -17.37 6.96 -13.20
CA LYS A 137 -18.57 6.59 -13.97
C LYS A 137 -19.80 6.40 -13.07
N GLU A 138 -19.65 5.75 -11.92
CA GLU A 138 -20.74 5.57 -10.95
C GLU A 138 -21.16 6.88 -10.27
N GLY A 139 -20.20 7.75 -9.96
CA GLY A 139 -20.47 9.08 -9.42
C GLY A 139 -21.29 9.94 -10.39
N ILE A 140 -20.87 9.99 -11.66
CA ILE A 140 -21.58 10.74 -12.71
C ILE A 140 -22.98 10.17 -12.97
N SER A 141 -23.14 8.85 -12.96
CA SER A 141 -24.45 8.20 -13.12
C SER A 141 -25.43 8.56 -11.99
N ARG A 142 -24.96 8.59 -10.73
CA ARG A 142 -25.78 9.00 -9.58
C ARG A 142 -26.21 10.47 -9.68
N ILE A 143 -25.31 11.37 -10.08
CA ILE A 143 -25.63 12.79 -10.28
C ILE A 143 -26.67 12.95 -11.39
N ARG A 144 -26.50 12.25 -12.52
CA ARG A 144 -27.44 12.28 -13.65
C ARG A 144 -28.85 11.82 -13.28
N LYS A 145 -28.97 10.75 -12.48
CA LYS A 145 -30.28 10.27 -11.99
C LYS A 145 -30.95 11.27 -11.05
N ASN A 146 -30.20 11.98 -10.22
CA ASN A 146 -30.76 12.98 -9.30
C ASN A 146 -31.27 14.24 -10.02
N ILE A 147 -30.73 14.56 -11.19
CA ILE A 147 -31.15 15.72 -12.00
C ILE A 147 -32.42 15.40 -12.82
N HIS A 148 -32.60 14.15 -13.24
CA HIS A 148 -33.77 13.75 -14.04
C HIS A 148 -35.03 13.43 -13.20
N ASN A 149 -34.89 13.31 -11.88
CA ASN A 149 -35.99 13.01 -10.95
C ASN A 149 -36.49 14.25 -10.17
N ARG A 150 -36.07 15.45 -10.60
CA ARG A 150 -36.61 16.76 -10.21
C ARG A 150 -37.33 17.38 -11.39
#